data_AF-A0A7H8Q7V7-F1
#
_entry.id   AF-A0A7H8Q7V7-F1
#
_cell.length_a   1.000
_cell.length_b   1.000
_cell.length_c   1.000
_cell.angle_alpha   90.00
_cell.angle_beta   90.00
_cell.angle_gamma   90.00
#
_symmetry.space_group_name_H-M   'P 1'
#
loop_
_entity.id
_entity.type
_entity.pdbx_description
1 polymer ?
#
loop_
_entity_poly.entity_id
_entity_poly.type
_entity_poly.pdbx_seq_one_letter_code
_entity_poly.pdbx_strand_id
1 'polypeptide(L)'
;MNKKKLIQAVSHTSSITKDQAAKVVNEITGSITQALIKGEEVKINDFGTFQITDKKERKGRNPQTGEEITIPASKTPQFKAAKVLKDILNEKSFIEKFVETGKLNDEEARVLTYVFEESRKAKESGGNAKDATIVDVKKAAEDLNMDFKETEMIASRLIGKKILNTKVFTSQIEEVFLRGNYRKYL
;
A
#
# COMPACT_ATOMS: atom_id res chain seq x y z
N MET A 1 3.99 -5.65 -13.78
CA MET A 1 5.30 -5.09 -13.35
C MET A 1 6.38 -6.16 -13.56
N ASN A 2 7.58 -5.82 -14.04
CA ASN A 2 8.74 -6.73 -14.08
C ASN A 2 9.96 -6.05 -13.41
N LYS A 3 11.09 -6.73 -13.21
CA LYS A 3 12.25 -6.15 -12.48
C LYS A 3 12.74 -4.83 -13.08
N LYS A 4 12.81 -4.71 -14.41
CA LYS A 4 13.22 -3.46 -15.09
C LYS A 4 12.24 -2.32 -14.80
N LYS A 5 10.94 -2.58 -14.91
CA LYS A 5 9.90 -1.60 -14.59
C LYS A 5 9.87 -1.23 -13.09
N LEU A 6 10.17 -2.19 -12.20
CA LEU A 6 10.29 -1.93 -10.76
C LEU A 6 11.46 -0.98 -10.45
N ILE A 7 12.64 -1.21 -11.06
CA ILE A 7 13.80 -0.33 -10.89
C ILE A 7 13.49 1.08 -11.41
N GLN A 8 12.80 1.19 -12.55
CA GLN A 8 12.35 2.50 -13.08
C GLN A 8 11.41 3.20 -12.12
N ALA A 9 10.43 2.48 -11.56
CA ALA A 9 9.50 3.02 -10.58
C ALA A 9 10.23 3.54 -9.33
N VAL A 10 11.12 2.73 -8.75
CA VAL A 10 11.93 3.11 -7.57
C VAL A 10 12.83 4.31 -7.86
N SER A 11 13.50 4.33 -9.02
CA SER A 11 14.31 5.48 -9.46
C SER A 11 13.49 6.76 -9.53
N HIS A 12 12.28 6.68 -10.09
CA HIS A 12 11.40 7.85 -10.23
C HIS A 12 10.85 8.33 -8.88
N THR A 13 10.30 7.42 -8.07
CA THR A 13 9.68 7.76 -6.78
C THR A 13 10.69 8.24 -5.75
N SER A 14 11.91 7.71 -5.77
CA SER A 14 12.96 8.05 -4.81
C SER A 14 13.91 9.12 -5.34
N SER A 15 13.72 9.63 -6.56
CA SER A 15 14.59 10.63 -7.20
C SER A 15 16.09 10.23 -7.19
N ILE A 16 16.37 8.94 -7.38
CA ILE A 16 17.72 8.38 -7.46
C ILE A 16 18.02 7.89 -8.87
N THR A 17 19.30 7.71 -9.21
CA THR A 17 19.68 7.19 -10.52
C THR A 17 19.17 5.75 -10.69
N LYS A 18 18.99 5.33 -11.95
CA LYS A 18 18.57 3.95 -12.26
C LYS A 18 19.56 2.91 -11.70
N ASP A 19 20.85 3.25 -11.69
CA ASP A 19 21.90 2.37 -11.17
C ASP A 19 21.82 2.24 -9.64
N GLN A 20 21.57 3.36 -8.94
CA GLN A 20 21.31 3.34 -7.49
C GLN A 20 20.05 2.52 -7.18
N ALA A 21 18.95 2.72 -7.92
CA ALA A 21 17.73 1.95 -7.73
C ALA A 21 17.95 0.45 -8.00
N ALA A 22 18.72 0.10 -9.04
CA ALA A 22 19.07 -1.29 -9.32
C ALA A 22 19.87 -1.92 -8.19
N LYS A 23 20.86 -1.18 -7.64
CA LYS A 23 21.64 -1.61 -6.48
C LYS A 23 20.76 -1.89 -5.27
N VAL A 24 19.88 -0.94 -4.90
CA VAL A 24 18.95 -1.09 -3.76
C VAL A 24 18.05 -2.30 -3.93
N VAL A 25 17.41 -2.47 -5.10
CA VAL A 25 16.52 -3.61 -5.35
C VAL A 25 17.28 -4.94 -5.24
N ASN A 26 18.52 -5.00 -5.76
CA ASN A 26 19.35 -6.20 -5.66
C ASN A 26 19.74 -6.49 -4.20
N GLU A 27 20.18 -5.48 -3.45
CA GLU A 27 20.58 -5.62 -2.05
C GLU A 27 19.42 -6.07 -1.16
N ILE A 28 18.20 -5.57 -1.38
CA ILE A 28 16.99 -6.03 -0.66
C ILE A 28 16.75 -7.52 -0.93
N THR A 29 16.71 -7.92 -2.22
CA THR A 29 16.47 -9.33 -2.56
C THR A 29 17.58 -10.26 -2.06
N GLY A 30 18.82 -9.80 -2.09
CA GLY A 30 19.98 -10.53 -1.57
C GLY A 30 19.90 -10.70 -0.05
N SER A 31 19.58 -9.63 0.67
CA SER A 31 19.46 -9.65 2.14
C SER A 31 18.34 -10.58 2.61
N ILE A 32 17.17 -10.54 1.95
CA ILE A 32 16.07 -11.48 2.22
C ILE A 32 16.52 -12.92 1.97
N THR A 33 17.22 -13.17 0.86
CA THR A 33 17.72 -14.51 0.53
C THR A 33 18.69 -15.02 1.60
N GLN A 34 19.63 -14.19 2.06
CA GLN A 34 20.60 -14.57 3.09
C GLN A 34 19.93 -14.86 4.45
N ALA A 35 18.95 -14.06 4.86
CA ALA A 35 18.17 -14.32 6.07
C ALA A 35 17.43 -15.67 5.98
N LEU A 36 16.78 -15.95 4.85
CA LEU A 36 16.06 -17.21 4.64
C LEU A 36 16.99 -18.44 4.62
N ILE A 37 18.20 -18.32 4.09
CA ILE A 37 19.22 -19.39 4.14
C ILE A 37 19.58 -19.73 5.59
N LYS A 38 19.64 -18.73 6.47
CA LYS A 38 19.89 -18.90 7.91
C LYS A 38 18.67 -19.42 8.68
N GLY A 39 17.51 -19.57 8.03
CA GLY A 39 16.25 -19.93 8.69
C GLY A 39 15.60 -18.77 9.45
N GLU A 40 16.06 -17.53 9.22
CA GLU A 40 15.49 -16.33 9.83
C GLU A 40 14.24 -15.88 9.08
N GLU A 41 13.31 -15.26 9.81
CA GLU A 41 12.16 -14.58 9.21
C GLU A 41 12.49 -13.11 8.94
N VAL A 42 12.08 -12.59 7.79
CA VAL A 42 12.17 -11.16 7.46
C VAL A 42 10.78 -10.55 7.51
N LYS A 43 10.54 -9.70 8.50
CA LYS A 43 9.25 -9.02 8.73
C LYS A 43 9.33 -7.58 8.22
N ILE A 44 8.46 -7.25 7.27
CA ILE A 44 8.24 -5.88 6.78
C ILE A 44 6.79 -5.53 7.13
N ASN A 45 6.59 -4.81 8.24
CA ASN A 45 5.29 -4.64 8.93
C ASN A 45 4.11 -4.33 7.99
N ASP A 46 4.29 -3.43 7.01
CA ASP A 46 3.22 -2.97 6.12
C ASP A 46 3.08 -3.82 4.84
N PHE A 47 4.04 -4.70 4.57
CA PHE A 47 4.09 -5.50 3.35
C PHE A 47 3.81 -6.98 3.62
N GLY A 48 4.60 -7.60 4.50
CA GLY A 48 4.46 -9.01 4.84
C GLY A 48 5.71 -9.61 5.47
N THR A 49 5.66 -10.93 5.66
CA THR A 49 6.74 -11.72 6.24
C THR A 49 7.26 -12.71 5.21
N PHE A 50 8.58 -12.74 5.01
CA PHE A 50 9.27 -13.80 4.29
C PHE A 50 9.78 -14.81 5.31
N GLN A 51 9.46 -16.08 5.12
CA GLN A 51 9.89 -17.16 6.01
C GLN A 51 10.13 -18.45 5.23
N ILE A 52 10.88 -19.38 5.83
CA ILE A 52 10.98 -20.76 5.35
C ILE A 52 9.85 -21.58 5.97
N THR A 53 9.32 -22.54 5.20
CA THR A 53 8.39 -23.56 5.68
C THR A 53 8.89 -24.93 5.26
N ASP A 54 8.84 -25.88 6.19
CA ASP A 54 9.18 -27.28 5.91
C ASP A 54 7.98 -27.99 5.28
N LYS A 55 8.19 -28.56 4.10
CA LYS A 55 7.27 -29.49 3.46
C LYS A 55 7.68 -30.90 3.85
N LYS A 56 6.73 -31.65 4.41
CA LYS A 56 6.91 -33.06 4.72
C LYS A 56 7.02 -33.87 3.42
N GLU A 57 7.72 -35.00 3.53
CA GLU A 57 7.72 -36.02 2.50
C GLU A 57 6.28 -36.45 2.18
N ARG A 58 6.00 -36.63 0.88
CA ARG A 58 4.68 -37.05 0.42
C ARG A 58 4.78 -37.85 -0.87
N LYS A 59 3.79 -38.70 -1.11
CA LYS A 59 3.61 -39.38 -2.40
C LYS A 59 3.00 -38.41 -3.42
N GLY A 60 3.56 -38.41 -4.63
CA GLY A 60 3.08 -37.68 -5.80
C GLY A 60 2.99 -38.61 -7.00
N ARG A 61 2.63 -38.08 -8.16
CA ARG A 61 2.64 -38.82 -9.43
C ARG A 61 3.52 -38.12 -10.44
N ASN A 62 4.26 -38.90 -11.22
CA ASN A 62 4.99 -38.37 -12.37
C ASN A 62 3.97 -37.86 -13.41
N PRO A 63 4.01 -36.57 -13.81
CA PRO A 63 3.06 -36.03 -14.79
C PRO A 63 3.13 -36.70 -16.16
N GLN A 64 4.27 -37.30 -16.52
CA GLN A 64 4.49 -37.94 -17.82
C GLN A 64 4.11 -39.43 -17.82
N THR A 65 4.41 -40.17 -16.74
CA THR A 65 4.20 -41.63 -16.68
C THR A 65 3.04 -42.06 -15.80
N GLY A 66 2.54 -41.18 -14.93
CA GLY A 66 1.47 -41.47 -13.97
C GLY A 66 1.90 -42.32 -12.77
N GLU A 67 3.14 -42.81 -12.76
CA GLU A 67 3.69 -43.64 -11.69
C GLU A 67 3.82 -42.87 -10.37
N GLU A 68 3.65 -43.59 -9.26
CA GLU A 68 3.79 -43.04 -7.93
C GLU A 68 5.26 -42.76 -7.62
N ILE A 69 5.55 -41.52 -7.21
CA ILE A 69 6.91 -41.08 -6.85
C ILE A 69 6.90 -40.51 -5.43
N THR A 70 7.96 -40.77 -4.67
CA THR A 70 8.16 -40.13 -3.36
C THR A 70 8.80 -38.76 -3.56
N ILE A 71 8.12 -37.70 -3.12
CA ILE A 71 8.64 -36.34 -3.12
C ILE A 71 9.28 -36.11 -1.74
N PRO A 72 10.62 -35.93 -1.66
CA PRO A 72 11.31 -35.82 -0.38
C PRO A 72 10.90 -34.55 0.37
N ALA A 73 11.10 -34.57 1.69
CA ALA A 73 10.93 -33.39 2.51
C ALA A 73 11.84 -32.26 2.02
N SER A 74 11.32 -31.03 2.00
CA SER A 74 12.05 -29.87 1.46
C SER A 74 11.68 -28.59 2.19
N LYS A 75 12.62 -27.65 2.21
CA LYS A 75 12.38 -26.29 2.68
C LYS A 75 11.88 -25.44 1.52
N THR A 76 10.81 -24.69 1.73
CA THR A 76 10.29 -23.77 0.71
C THR A 76 10.11 -22.37 1.27
N PRO A 77 10.53 -21.32 0.52
CA PRO A 77 10.23 -19.95 0.91
C PRO A 77 8.73 -19.69 0.80
N GLN A 78 8.20 -18.99 1.78
CA GLN A 78 6.82 -18.54 1.84
C GLN A 78 6.79 -17.05 2.12
N PHE A 79 5.95 -16.32 1.38
CA PHE A 79 5.60 -14.95 1.69
C PHE A 79 4.19 -14.93 2.30
N LYS A 80 4.07 -14.38 3.52
CA LYS A 80 2.79 -14.11 4.17
C LYS A 80 2.50 -12.62 4.08
N ALA A 81 1.55 -12.24 3.22
CA ALA A 81 1.12 -10.85 3.09
C ALA A 81 0.57 -10.31 4.42
N ALA A 82 1.01 -9.11 4.80
CA ALA A 82 0.50 -8.41 5.95
C ALA A 82 -0.99 -8.06 5.76
N LYS A 83 -1.70 -7.87 6.88
CA LYS A 83 -3.10 -7.43 6.84
C LYS A 83 -3.26 -6.11 6.07
N VAL A 84 -2.33 -5.17 6.26
CA VAL A 84 -2.31 -3.88 5.56
C VAL A 84 -2.30 -4.06 4.04
N LEU A 85 -1.39 -4.89 3.50
CA LEU A 85 -1.33 -5.17 2.07
C LEU A 85 -2.63 -5.81 1.55
N LYS A 86 -3.22 -6.75 2.29
CA LYS A 86 -4.50 -7.37 1.91
C LYS A 86 -5.65 -6.37 1.93
N ASP A 87 -5.66 -5.46 2.90
CA ASP A 87 -6.69 -4.45 3.05
C ASP A 87 -6.66 -3.45 1.87
N ILE A 88 -5.46 -3.00 1.49
CA ILE A 88 -5.24 -2.13 0.31
C ILE A 88 -5.72 -2.82 -0.99
N LEU A 89 -5.40 -4.10 -1.18
CA LEU A 89 -5.75 -4.83 -2.41
C LEU A 89 -7.24 -5.15 -2.56
N ASN A 90 -7.96 -5.28 -1.45
CA ASN A 90 -9.39 -5.62 -1.48
C ASN A 90 -10.28 -4.38 -1.36
N GLU A 91 -9.70 -3.18 -1.46
CA GLU A 91 -10.38 -1.90 -1.28
C GLU A 91 -11.24 -1.86 -0.01
N LYS A 92 -10.90 -2.69 1.00
CA LYS A 92 -11.53 -2.65 2.33
C LYS A 92 -11.09 -1.35 2.94
N SER A 93 -11.89 -0.32 2.70
CA SER A 93 -11.50 1.04 2.96
C SER A 93 -11.09 1.12 4.41
N PHE A 94 -9.88 1.60 4.67
CA PHE A 94 -9.49 1.92 6.04
C PHE A 94 -10.53 2.85 6.68
N ILE A 95 -11.28 3.61 5.85
CA ILE A 95 -12.45 4.40 6.19
C ILE A 95 -13.54 3.52 6.82
N GLU A 96 -13.97 2.42 6.17
CA GLU A 96 -14.95 1.47 6.73
C GLU A 96 -14.50 0.93 8.09
N LYS A 97 -13.22 0.54 8.21
CA LYS A 97 -12.68 0.07 9.50
C LYS A 97 -12.64 1.16 10.56
N PHE A 98 -12.42 2.41 10.19
CA PHE A 98 -12.42 3.52 11.13
C PHE A 98 -13.83 3.92 11.55
N VAL A 99 -14.82 3.75 10.68
CA VAL A 99 -16.24 3.81 11.04
C VAL A 99 -16.59 2.67 12.01
N GLU A 100 -16.23 1.42 11.69
CA GLU A 100 -16.47 0.25 12.56
C GLU A 100 -15.84 0.38 13.96
N THR A 101 -14.66 1.00 14.05
CA THR A 101 -13.95 1.21 15.32
C THR A 101 -14.34 2.51 16.03
N GLY A 102 -15.30 3.28 15.48
CA GLY A 102 -15.76 4.56 16.04
C GLY A 102 -14.73 5.68 16.01
N LYS A 103 -13.63 5.52 15.25
CA LYS A 103 -12.57 6.53 15.09
C LYS A 103 -12.93 7.58 14.04
N LEU A 104 -13.88 7.27 13.17
CA LEU A 104 -14.42 8.13 12.15
C LEU A 104 -15.94 8.08 12.25
N ASN A 105 -16.62 9.22 12.18
CA ASN A 105 -18.06 9.24 11.98
C ASN A 105 -18.42 9.16 10.47
N ASP A 106 -19.69 9.02 10.16
CA ASP A 106 -20.16 8.81 8.78
C ASP A 106 -19.89 10.03 7.86
N GLU A 107 -19.94 11.24 8.40
CA GLU A 107 -19.68 12.48 7.65
C GLU A 107 -18.19 12.63 7.35
N GLU A 108 -17.36 12.34 8.34
CA GLU A 108 -15.91 12.25 8.22
C GLU A 108 -15.48 11.20 7.20
N ALA A 109 -16.17 10.05 7.16
CA ALA A 109 -15.97 9.01 6.18
C ALA A 109 -16.28 9.48 4.75
N ARG A 110 -17.40 10.18 4.56
CA ARG A 110 -17.81 10.72 3.26
C ARG A 110 -16.84 11.75 2.72
N VAL A 111 -16.47 12.74 3.54
CA VAL A 111 -15.50 13.78 3.15
C VAL A 111 -14.16 13.16 2.79
N LEU A 112 -13.70 12.19 3.59
CA LEU A 112 -12.43 11.52 3.32
C LEU A 112 -12.50 10.73 2.01
N THR A 113 -13.57 9.96 1.79
CA THR A 113 -13.77 9.15 0.58
C THR A 113 -13.77 10.03 -0.68
N TYR A 114 -14.52 11.13 -0.66
CA TYR A 114 -14.58 12.08 -1.76
C TYR A 114 -13.19 12.64 -2.13
N VAL A 115 -12.40 13.04 -1.13
CA VAL A 115 -11.05 13.57 -1.35
C VAL A 115 -10.12 12.52 -1.98
N PHE A 116 -10.24 11.26 -1.58
CA PHE A 116 -9.47 10.16 -2.18
C PHE A 116 -9.88 9.89 -3.63
N GLU A 117 -11.19 9.89 -3.93
CA GLU A 117 -11.70 9.67 -5.29
C GLU A 117 -11.29 10.79 -6.26
N GLU A 118 -11.45 12.06 -5.87
CA GLU A 118 -11.02 13.18 -6.71
C GLU A 118 -9.50 13.15 -6.94
N SER A 119 -8.73 12.73 -5.92
CA SER A 119 -7.28 12.52 -6.06
C SER A 119 -6.93 11.38 -7.02
N ARG A 120 -7.74 10.31 -7.08
CA ARG A 120 -7.55 9.17 -7.99
C ARG A 120 -7.88 9.57 -9.44
N LYS A 121 -9.02 10.25 -9.66
CA LYS A 121 -9.43 10.75 -10.99
C LYS A 121 -8.38 11.67 -11.61
N ALA A 122 -7.75 12.54 -10.80
CA ALA A 122 -6.70 13.43 -11.26
C ALA A 122 -5.40 12.71 -11.69
N LYS A 123 -5.10 11.54 -11.10
CA LYS A 123 -3.97 10.69 -11.55
C LYS A 123 -4.30 9.98 -12.86
N GLU A 124 -5.53 9.47 -12.99
CA GLU A 124 -5.98 8.69 -14.14
C GLU A 124 -6.10 9.55 -15.41
N SER A 125 -6.37 10.86 -15.29
CA SER A 125 -6.41 11.82 -16.40
C SER A 125 -5.03 12.28 -16.92
N GLY A 126 -3.93 11.69 -16.43
CA GLY A 126 -2.58 11.98 -16.90
C GLY A 126 -1.94 13.22 -16.26
N GLY A 127 -2.48 13.72 -15.14
CA GLY A 127 -1.85 14.77 -14.36
C GLY A 127 -0.44 14.39 -13.92
N ASN A 128 0.51 15.31 -14.06
CA ASN A 128 1.88 15.11 -13.58
C ASN A 128 1.85 14.91 -12.07
N ALA A 129 2.64 13.97 -11.53
CA ALA A 129 2.76 13.76 -10.09
C ALA A 129 3.16 15.06 -9.32
N LYS A 130 3.74 16.04 -10.01
CA LYS A 130 4.10 17.37 -9.48
C LYS A 130 2.98 18.41 -9.49
N ASP A 131 1.90 18.16 -10.21
CA ASP A 131 0.77 19.08 -10.33
C ASP A 131 -0.23 18.75 -9.21
N ALA A 132 -0.22 19.58 -8.18
CA ALA A 132 -1.10 19.42 -7.03
C ALA A 132 -2.56 19.43 -7.49
N THR A 133 -3.29 18.35 -7.22
CA THR A 133 -4.75 18.34 -7.34
C THR A 133 -5.30 19.18 -6.19
N ILE A 134 -5.82 20.35 -6.50
CA ILE A 134 -6.59 21.15 -5.54
C ILE A 134 -7.95 20.48 -5.44
N VAL A 135 -8.24 19.82 -4.32
CA VAL A 135 -9.60 19.40 -4.02
C VAL A 135 -10.33 20.61 -3.45
N ASP A 136 -11.24 21.18 -4.24
CA ASP A 136 -12.04 22.32 -3.81
C ASP A 136 -13.04 21.85 -2.73
N VAL A 137 -12.86 22.36 -1.51
CA VAL A 137 -13.70 22.05 -0.35
C VAL A 137 -15.14 22.55 -0.56
N LYS A 138 -15.34 23.61 -1.35
CA LYS A 138 -16.68 24.10 -1.68
C LYS A 138 -17.39 23.10 -2.59
N LYS A 139 -16.70 22.61 -3.61
CA LYS A 139 -17.22 21.56 -4.49
C LYS A 139 -17.51 20.28 -3.70
N ALA A 140 -16.64 19.91 -2.76
CA ALA A 140 -16.90 18.77 -1.87
C ALA A 140 -18.16 18.96 -1.01
N ALA A 141 -18.36 20.15 -0.45
CA ALA A 141 -19.56 20.47 0.34
C ALA A 141 -20.83 20.43 -0.52
N GLU A 142 -20.78 20.95 -1.75
CA GLU A 142 -21.88 20.91 -2.71
C GLU A 142 -22.22 19.46 -3.12
N ASP A 143 -21.22 18.69 -3.56
CA ASP A 143 -21.39 17.32 -4.04
C ASP A 143 -21.84 16.35 -2.93
N LEU A 144 -21.42 16.60 -1.68
CA LEU A 144 -21.83 15.82 -0.50
C LEU A 144 -23.12 16.34 0.16
N ASN A 145 -23.66 17.47 -0.31
CA ASN A 145 -24.80 18.16 0.29
C ASN A 145 -24.60 18.42 1.79
N MET A 146 -23.43 18.95 2.15
CA MET A 146 -22.99 19.26 3.51
C MET A 146 -22.76 20.78 3.68
N ASP A 147 -22.78 21.26 4.92
CA ASP A 147 -22.38 22.64 5.19
C ASP A 147 -20.88 22.85 4.88
N PHE A 148 -20.56 23.99 4.27
CA PHE A 148 -19.20 24.29 3.86
C PHE A 148 -18.24 24.38 5.04
N LYS A 149 -18.64 25.02 6.16
CA LYS A 149 -17.76 25.15 7.33
C LYS A 149 -17.54 23.83 8.03
N GLU A 150 -18.58 22.99 8.07
CA GLU A 150 -18.49 21.63 8.59
C GLU A 150 -17.54 20.77 7.77
N THR A 151 -17.69 20.80 6.43
CA THR A 151 -16.81 20.12 5.49
C THR A 151 -15.36 20.60 5.61
N GLU A 152 -15.15 21.92 5.72
CA GLU A 152 -13.83 22.53 5.91
C GLU A 152 -13.19 22.11 7.24
N MET A 153 -13.98 22.06 8.32
CA MET A 153 -13.53 21.62 9.64
C MET A 153 -13.12 20.15 9.63
N ILE A 154 -13.97 19.27 9.08
CA ILE A 154 -13.72 17.83 8.95
C ILE A 154 -12.45 17.59 8.13
N ALA A 155 -12.35 18.21 6.96
CA ALA A 155 -11.21 18.04 6.09
C ALA A 155 -9.93 18.62 6.73
N SER A 156 -10.02 19.76 7.44
CA SER A 156 -8.88 20.36 8.14
C SER A 156 -8.38 19.49 9.28
N ARG A 157 -9.27 18.76 9.95
CA ARG A 157 -8.95 17.85 11.05
C ARG A 157 -8.32 16.54 10.54
N LEU A 158 -8.91 15.95 9.50
CA LEU A 158 -8.50 14.64 8.98
C LEU A 158 -7.28 14.70 8.09
N ILE A 159 -7.20 15.74 7.26
CA ILE A 159 -6.27 15.86 6.15
C ILE A 159 -5.27 16.99 6.42
N GLY A 160 -5.57 17.89 7.36
CA GLY A 160 -4.68 18.97 7.78
C GLY A 160 -4.84 20.23 6.91
N LYS A 161 -4.75 21.42 7.52
CA LYS A 161 -4.88 22.73 6.83
C LYS A 161 -3.93 22.90 5.62
N LYS A 162 -2.79 22.22 5.61
CA LYS A 162 -1.85 22.25 4.48
C LYS A 162 -2.40 21.54 3.25
N ILE A 163 -3.15 20.44 3.40
CA ILE A 163 -3.65 19.67 2.25
C ILE A 163 -4.83 20.37 1.57
N LEU A 164 -5.61 21.16 2.31
CA LEU A 164 -6.74 21.92 1.76
C LEU A 164 -6.36 23.24 1.09
N ASN A 165 -5.18 23.80 1.41
CA ASN A 165 -4.80 25.13 0.90
C ASN A 165 -3.33 25.26 0.47
N THR A 166 -2.55 24.18 0.31
CA THR A 166 -1.17 24.30 -0.21
C THR A 166 -0.61 22.95 -0.68
N LYS A 167 -0.40 22.84 -2.00
CA LYS A 167 0.30 21.77 -2.76
C LYS A 167 0.80 20.55 -1.94
N VAL A 168 0.14 19.40 -2.10
CA VAL A 168 0.69 18.09 -1.70
C VAL A 168 0.44 17.02 -2.77
N PHE A 169 1.42 16.13 -2.91
CA PHE A 169 1.50 15.04 -3.88
C PHE A 169 0.49 13.94 -3.57
N THR A 170 -0.30 13.53 -4.55
CA THR A 170 -1.35 12.52 -4.37
C THR A 170 -0.82 11.09 -4.17
N SER A 171 0.45 10.81 -4.47
CA SER A 171 1.13 9.57 -4.01
C SER A 171 1.42 9.59 -2.51
N GLN A 172 1.51 10.78 -1.91
CA GLN A 172 1.76 10.95 -0.48
C GLN A 172 0.48 10.94 0.35
N ILE A 173 -0.73 11.15 -0.18
CA ILE A 173 -1.93 11.13 0.69
C ILE A 173 -2.18 9.74 1.24
N GLU A 174 -2.20 8.72 0.38
CA GLU A 174 -2.27 7.32 0.83
C GLU A 174 -1.05 6.97 1.68
N GLU A 175 0.16 7.32 1.25
CA GLU A 175 1.39 6.90 1.92
C GLU A 175 1.67 7.65 3.24
N VAL A 176 1.32 8.94 3.36
CA VAL A 176 1.45 9.78 4.58
C VAL A 176 0.31 9.50 5.54
N PHE A 177 -0.91 9.24 5.06
CA PHE A 177 -2.00 8.79 5.93
C PHE A 177 -1.72 7.38 6.46
N LEU A 178 -1.23 6.46 5.62
CA LEU A 178 -0.81 5.12 6.03
C LEU A 178 0.48 5.11 6.88
N ARG A 179 1.43 6.03 6.71
CA ARG A 179 2.68 6.05 7.52
C ARG A 179 2.56 6.89 8.80
N GLY A 180 1.86 8.03 8.75
CA GLY A 180 1.80 9.01 9.84
C GLY A 180 0.60 8.83 10.77
N ASN A 181 -0.58 8.54 10.21
CA ASN A 181 -1.80 8.39 10.99
C ASN A 181 -2.03 6.94 11.41
N TYR A 182 -1.70 5.94 10.59
CA TYR A 182 -1.85 4.53 10.96
C TYR A 182 -1.08 4.14 12.24
N ARG A 183 0.05 4.78 12.55
CA ARG A 183 0.77 4.63 13.83
C ARG A 183 0.11 5.31 15.03
N LYS A 184 -0.65 6.38 14.83
CA LYS A 184 -1.46 7.02 15.90
C LYS A 184 -2.78 6.29 16.15
N TYR A 185 -3.19 5.42 15.23
CA TYR A 185 -4.49 4.74 15.23
C TYR A 185 -4.39 3.20 15.29
N LEU A 186 -3.20 2.63 15.45
CA LEU A 186 -2.96 1.31 16.07
C LEU A 186 -2.97 1.46 17.59
#